data_AF-A0A7J8MEH3-F1
#
_entry.id   AF-A0A7J8MEH3-F1
#
_cell.length_a   1.000
_cell.length_b   1.000
_cell.length_c   1.000
_cell.angle_alpha   90.00
_cell.angle_beta   90.00
_cell.angle_gamma   90.00
#
_symmetry.space_group_name_H-M   'P 1'
#
loop_
_entity.id
_entity.type
_entity.pdbx_description
1 polymer ?
#
loop_
_entity_poly.entity_id
_entity_poly.type
_entity_poly.pdbx_seq_one_letter_code
_entity_poly.pdbx_strand_id
1 'polypeptide(L)' 'MGEALGSSAAIDSSNIGFQLLKKHGWKEGSGLGVSEQGRLEPVQAYVKNNKKGLGAEKKRKTPKPSDPPDSKPKNDE' A
#
# COMPACT_ATOMS: atom_id res chain seq x y z
N MET A 1 7.86 2.47 -3.48
CA MET A 1 6.43 2.51 -3.88
C MET A 1 5.82 3.76 -3.27
N GLY A 2 4.66 4.23 -3.74
CA GLY A 2 3.87 5.17 -2.95
C GLY A 2 3.41 4.48 -1.67
N GLU A 3 3.35 5.20 -0.56
CA GLU A 3 2.81 4.69 0.69
C GLU A 3 1.30 4.44 0.54
N ALA A 4 0.83 3.30 1.07
CA ALA A 4 -0.58 2.95 1.10
C ALA A 4 -1.23 3.65 2.30
N LEU A 5 -2.21 4.51 2.04
CA LEU A 5 -3.07 5.10 3.06
C LEU A 5 -4.33 4.27 3.19
N GLY A 6 -4.56 3.75 4.40
CA GLY A 6 -5.76 3.03 4.78
C GLY A 6 -5.60 2.50 6.21
N SER A 7 -6.55 2.85 7.09
CA SER A 7 -6.64 2.25 8.42
C SER A 7 -7.57 1.04 8.35
N SER A 8 -7.13 -0.11 8.81
CA SER A 8 -7.96 -1.34 8.94
C SER A 8 -8.59 -1.45 10.33
N ALA A 9 -8.50 -0.38 11.14
CA ALA A 9 -9.12 -0.35 12.46
C ALA A 9 -10.63 -0.14 12.34
N ALA A 10 -11.39 -0.92 13.11
CA ALA A 10 -12.83 -0.72 13.27
C ALA A 10 -13.13 0.68 13.82
N ILE A 11 -14.30 1.22 13.46
CA ILE A 11 -14.75 2.53 13.95
C ILE A 11 -15.13 2.38 15.43
N ASP A 12 -14.58 3.25 16.28
CA ASP A 12 -14.84 3.22 17.71
C ASP A 12 -16.32 3.53 18.04
N SER A 13 -16.85 2.87 19.07
CA SER A 13 -18.25 3.01 19.50
C SER A 13 -18.63 4.40 20.04
N SER A 14 -17.65 5.16 20.54
CA SER A 14 -17.83 6.56 20.96
C SER A 14 -17.98 7.51 19.77
N ASN A 15 -17.62 7.08 18.56
CA ASN A 15 -17.76 7.90 17.35
C ASN A 15 -19.23 8.15 17.03
N ILE A 16 -19.59 9.42 16.79
CA ILE A 16 -20.96 9.81 16.46
C ILE A 16 -21.46 9.10 15.18
N GLY A 17 -20.61 8.95 14.17
CA GLY A 17 -20.93 8.25 12.94
C GLY A 17 -21.25 6.77 13.16
N PHE A 18 -20.52 6.10 14.06
CA PHE A 18 -20.81 4.71 14.44
C PHE A 18 -22.21 4.58 15.07
N GLN A 19 -22.54 5.49 16.00
CA GLN A 19 -23.84 5.48 16.65
C GLN A 19 -24.98 5.76 15.67
N LEU A 20 -24.78 6.67 14.72
CA LEU A 20 -25.76 6.97 13.68
C LEU A 20 -25.99 5.76 12.76
N LEU A 21 -24.92 5.10 12.31
CA LEU A 21 -25.02 3.89 11.50
C LEU A 21 -25.83 2.81 12.22
N LYS A 22 -25.50 2.52 13.50
CA LYS A 22 -26.25 1.55 14.31
C LYS A 22 -27.73 1.93 14.46
N LYS A 23 -28.02 3.22 14.70
CA LYS A 23 -29.42 3.71 14.79
C LYS A 23 -30.21 3.52 13.50
N HIS A 24 -29.55 3.60 12.34
CA HIS A 24 -30.17 3.37 11.04
C HIS A 24 -30.16 1.89 10.60
N GLY A 25 -29.88 0.96 11.53
CA GLY A 25 -29.99 -0.48 11.29
C GLY A 25 -28.75 -1.13 10.70
N TRP A 26 -27.64 -0.39 10.54
CA TRP A 26 -26.36 -1.00 10.20
C TRP A 26 -25.82 -1.82 11.38
N LYS A 27 -25.23 -2.98 11.07
CA LYS A 27 -24.64 -3.89 12.06
C LYS A 27 -23.14 -3.87 11.93
N GLU A 28 -22.48 -3.89 13.07
CA GLU A 28 -21.02 -3.94 13.13
C GLU A 28 -20.50 -5.22 12.47
N GLY A 29 -19.50 -5.08 11.60
CA GLY A 29 -18.97 -6.20 10.82
C GLY A 29 -19.77 -6.57 9.58
N SER A 30 -20.92 -5.93 9.30
CA SER A 30 -21.66 -6.13 8.05
C SER A 30 -21.42 -5.03 7.03
N GLY A 31 -21.51 -5.40 5.75
CA GLY A 31 -21.38 -4.48 4.64
C GLY A 31 -22.59 -3.56 4.52
N LEU A 32 -22.43 -2.40 3.89
CA LEU A 32 -23.54 -1.50 3.60
C LEU A 32 -24.36 -1.98 2.39
N GLY A 33 -25.65 -1.64 2.36
CA GLY A 33 -26.57 -1.97 1.26
C GLY A 33 -27.62 -3.02 1.65
N VAL A 34 -28.62 -3.21 0.78
CA VAL A 34 -29.79 -4.07 1.05
C VAL A 34 -29.40 -5.53 1.32
N SER A 35 -28.36 -6.02 0.66
CA SER A 35 -27.85 -7.38 0.80
C SER A 35 -26.50 -7.42 1.51
N GLU A 36 -26.17 -6.37 2.27
CA GLU A 36 -24.87 -6.22 2.96
C GLU A 36 -23.66 -6.34 2.02
N GLN A 37 -23.84 -6.00 0.74
CA GLN A 37 -22.87 -6.24 -0.33
C GLN A 37 -21.70 -5.24 -0.37
N GLY A 38 -21.79 -4.17 0.42
CA GLY A 38 -20.76 -3.14 0.52
C GLY A 38 -19.47 -3.69 1.12
N ARG A 39 -18.34 -3.10 0.73
CA ARG A 39 -17.03 -3.52 1.23
C ARG A 39 -16.88 -3.19 2.72
N LEU A 40 -16.36 -4.15 3.49
CA LEU A 40 -16.09 -3.98 4.93
C LEU A 40 -14.89 -3.07 5.19
N GLU A 41 -13.83 -3.24 4.40
CA GLU A 41 -12.59 -2.49 4.57
C GLU A 41 -12.53 -1.25 3.65
N PRO A 42 -11.85 -0.17 4.07
CA PRO A 42 -11.60 0.99 3.21
C PRO A 42 -10.76 0.64 1.96
N VAL A 43 -10.92 1.41 0.87
CA VAL A 43 -10.01 1.28 -0.29
C VAL A 43 -8.65 1.83 0.12
N GLN A 44 -7.58 1.10 -0.17
CA GLN A 44 -6.24 1.64 -0.04
C GLN A 44 -5.97 2.68 -1.13
N ALA A 45 -5.63 3.89 -0.71
CA ALA A 45 -5.17 4.94 -1.60
C ALA A 45 -3.64 4.95 -1.64
N TYR A 46 -3.05 5.07 -2.82
CA TYR A 46 -1.59 5.19 -2.96
C TYR A 46 -1.21 6.63 -3.25
N VAL A 47 -0.41 7.23 -2.37
CA VAL A 47 0.09 8.59 -2.60
C VAL A 47 1.21 8.55 -3.63
N LYS A 48 1.11 9.46 -4.60
CA LYS A 48 2.14 9.62 -5.62
C LYS A 48 3.18 10.63 -5.14
N ASN A 49 4.30 10.12 -4.66
CA ASN A 49 5.37 10.95 -4.10
C ASN A 49 6.30 11.53 -5.19
N ASN A 50 5.86 11.55 -6.46
CA ASN A 50 6.65 12.06 -7.59
C ASN A 50 5.79 12.84 -8.59
N LYS A 51 6.45 13.63 -9.45
CA LYS A 51 5.79 14.46 -10.47
C LYS A 51 5.75 13.83 -11.87
N LYS A 52 6.20 12.58 -12.05
CA LYS A 52 6.27 11.93 -13.37
C LYS A 52 4.89 11.51 -13.87
N GLY A 53 4.65 11.46 -15.18
CA GLY A 53 3.39 10.96 -15.74
C GLY A 53 3.04 9.53 -15.32
N LEU A 54 1.76 9.17 -15.38
CA LEU A 54 1.34 7.77 -15.26
C LEU A 54 1.98 6.96 -16.40
N GLY A 55 2.42 5.74 -16.13
CA GLY A 55 3.12 4.89 -17.11
C GLY A 55 4.59 5.25 -17.35
N ALA A 56 5.15 6.29 -16.73
CA ALA A 56 6.57 6.58 -16.82
C ALA A 56 7.40 5.45 -16.17
N GLU A 57 8.11 4.67 -16.98
CA GLU A 57 8.89 3.53 -16.53
C GLU A 57 9.88 3.94 -15.44
N LYS A 58 9.84 3.21 -14.31
CA LYS A 58 10.99 3.20 -13.40
C LYS A 58 12.07 2.40 -14.10
N LYS A 59 13.12 3.05 -14.60
CA LYS A 59 14.35 2.35 -14.98
C LYS A 59 14.70 1.38 -13.84
N ARG A 60 14.62 0.08 -14.12
CA ARG A 60 15.09 -0.96 -13.21
C ARG A 60 16.53 -0.56 -12.88
N LYS A 61 16.85 -0.39 -11.59
CA LYS A 61 18.25 -0.24 -11.19
C LYS A 61 18.91 -1.56 -11.57
N THR A 62 19.61 -1.58 -12.70
CA THR A 62 20.58 -2.64 -12.98
C THR A 62 21.60 -2.57 -11.85
N PRO A 63 21.89 -3.67 -11.13
CA PRO A 63 23.03 -3.69 -10.24
C PRO A 63 24.25 -3.32 -11.10
N LYS A 64 24.94 -2.24 -10.73
CA LYS A 64 26.23 -1.90 -11.34
C LYS A 64 27.14 -3.10 -11.07
N PRO A 65 27.86 -3.65 -12.07
CA PRO A 65 28.93 -4.60 -11.79
C PRO A 65 29.98 -3.85 -10.98
N SER A 66 30.06 -4.15 -9.68
CA SER A 66 31.17 -3.75 -8.83
C SER A 66 32.36 -4.63 -9.19
N ASP A 67 33.41 -3.94 -9.63
CA ASP A 67 34.82 -4.34 -9.67
C ASP A 67 35.30 -5.32 -10.78
N PRO A 68 36.41 -5.00 -11.47
CA PRO A 68 37.07 -5.94 -12.38
C PRO A 68 37.69 -7.10 -11.61
N PRO A 69 37.75 -8.31 -12.19
CA PRO A 69 38.28 -9.49 -11.51
C PRO A 69 39.80 -9.35 -11.29
N ASP A 70 40.21 -9.39 -10.02
CA ASP A 70 41.58 -9.67 -9.60
C ASP A 70 42.14 -10.87 -10.40
N SER A 71 43.15 -10.62 -11.22
CA SER A 71 44.00 -11.66 -11.78
C SER A 71 45.34 -11.11 -12.25
N LYS A 72 46.33 -11.14 -11.35
CA LYS A 72 47.74 -11.26 -11.77
C LYS A 72 48.35 -12.47 -11.05
N PRO A 73 48.75 -13.53 -11.78
CA PRO A 73 49.35 -14.70 -11.16
C PRO A 73 50.77 -14.38 -10.67
N LYS A 74 51.13 -14.99 -9.54
CA LYS A 74 52.52 -15.16 -9.11
C LYS A 74 53.33 -15.78 -10.25
N ASN A 75 54.51 -15.25 -10.51
CA ASN A 75 55.65 -16.04 -10.96
C ASN A 75 56.86 -15.53 -10.17
N ASP A 76 57.39 -16.41 -9.33
CA ASP A 76 58.69 -16.29 -8.70
C ASP A 76 59.75 -16.72 -9.75
N GLU A 77 60.71 -15.85 -10.05
CA GLU A 77 62.08 -16.20 -10.45
C GLU A 77 63.04 -15.08 -10.04
#